data_AF-A0A1Q9YDY4-F1
#
_entry.id   AF-A0A1Q9YDY4-F1
#
_cell.length_a   1.000
_cell.length_b   1.000
_cell.length_c   1.000
_cell.angle_alpha   90.00
_cell.angle_beta   90.00
_cell.angle_gamma   90.00
#
_symmetry.space_group_name_H-M   'P 1'
#
loop_
_entity.id
_entity.type
_entity.pdbx_description
1 polymer ?
#
loop_
_entity_poly.entity_id
_entity_poly.type
_entity_poly.pdbx_seq_one_letter_code
_entity_poly.pdbx_strand_id
1 'polypeptide(L)'
;MKTDTNQLKRSENLRERNRRFVFIAFGIVTTCLMLTITSCSADQSSASGQEGKKTDQKIITGKTDNERDDTDLNKIDPSDQDQSENGTSDRNTSDTGDRNETKPSADYSNKSSSSQIRLAIPQRIQENGYYCGPASLQMVLDYHDISVSQDQLAADLNTSSITGTEYEDLARVANQYIFGKDPQSNTDPGYRAVILPAWASDHSQKVDFERRALMDLTTGDPVFVSINNEVAYGPGYGTIHQVVLYGVDIEDGKAVNYYYRDPLYTQQDTENEGKKVVSADELWKIMTQNPEPGYVW
;
A
#
# COMPACT_ATOMS: atom_id res chain seq x y z
N MET A 1 29.16 34.65 -24.85
CA MET A 1 28.89 33.20 -24.74
C MET A 1 30.15 32.50 -24.24
N LYS A 2 30.07 31.84 -23.07
CA LYS A 2 31.00 30.79 -22.62
C LYS A 2 30.13 29.73 -21.95
N THR A 3 29.99 28.57 -22.55
CA THR A 3 29.18 27.47 -22.01
C THR A 3 29.95 26.83 -20.86
N ASP A 4 29.29 26.61 -19.71
CA ASP A 4 29.98 26.09 -18.53
C ASP A 4 30.44 24.64 -18.76
N THR A 5 31.76 24.44 -18.76
CA THR A 5 32.42 23.15 -19.01
C THR A 5 32.05 22.09 -17.99
N ASN A 6 31.57 22.46 -16.79
CA ASN A 6 31.12 21.52 -15.77
C ASN A 6 29.75 20.91 -16.11
N GLN A 7 28.85 21.67 -16.74
CA GLN A 7 27.53 21.17 -17.14
C GLN A 7 27.64 20.13 -18.27
N LEU A 8 28.58 20.34 -19.21
CA LEU A 8 28.89 19.37 -20.26
C LEU A 8 29.46 18.07 -19.65
N LYS A 9 30.45 18.17 -18.75
CA LYS A 9 30.99 16.99 -18.05
C LYS A 9 29.93 16.25 -17.22
N ARG A 10 28.97 16.96 -16.62
CA ARG A 10 27.88 16.34 -15.85
C ARG A 10 26.90 15.58 -16.76
N SER A 11 26.52 16.15 -17.90
CA SER A 11 25.61 15.49 -18.85
C SER A 11 26.26 14.31 -19.59
N GLU A 12 27.55 14.39 -19.91
CA GLU A 12 28.31 13.26 -20.45
C GLU A 12 28.40 12.08 -19.47
N ASN A 13 28.68 12.35 -18.18
CA ASN A 13 28.69 11.30 -17.14
C ASN A 13 27.31 10.64 -16.93
N LEU A 14 26.21 11.41 -16.97
CA LEU A 14 24.86 10.83 -16.94
C LEU A 14 24.60 9.97 -18.19
N ARG A 15 25.03 10.42 -19.37
CA ARG A 15 24.86 9.69 -20.63
C ARG A 15 25.68 8.40 -20.69
N GLU A 16 26.88 8.39 -20.10
CA GLU A 16 27.68 7.18 -19.87
C GLU A 16 26.98 6.20 -18.91
N ARG A 17 26.51 6.67 -17.74
CA ARG A 17 25.78 5.83 -16.77
C ARG A 17 24.58 5.15 -17.41
N ASN A 18 23.72 5.91 -18.10
CA ASN A 18 22.50 5.37 -18.70
C ASN A 18 22.81 4.36 -19.81
N ARG A 19 23.90 4.54 -20.58
CA ARG A 19 24.35 3.53 -21.55
C ARG A 19 24.82 2.23 -20.87
N ARG A 20 25.54 2.32 -19.75
CA ARG A 20 26.00 1.13 -19.00
C ARG A 20 24.82 0.33 -18.43
N PHE A 21 23.78 0.99 -17.90
CA PHE A 21 22.55 0.33 -17.45
C PHE A 21 21.83 -0.43 -18.59
N VAL A 22 21.68 0.19 -19.78
CA VAL A 22 21.04 -0.47 -20.93
C VAL A 22 21.82 -1.71 -21.38
N PHE A 23 23.15 -1.68 -21.40
CA PHE A 23 23.95 -2.87 -21.76
C PHE A 23 23.86 -4.00 -20.73
N ILE A 24 23.77 -3.69 -19.43
CA ILE A 24 23.58 -4.70 -18.39
C ILE A 24 22.21 -5.38 -18.52
N ALA A 25 21.14 -4.62 -18.76
CA ALA A 25 19.80 -5.17 -18.95
C ALA A 25 19.71 -6.15 -20.13
N PHE A 26 20.31 -5.81 -21.29
CA PHE A 26 20.34 -6.71 -22.45
C PHE A 26 21.21 -7.96 -22.25
N GLY A 27 22.27 -7.86 -21.44
CA GLY A 27 23.17 -8.99 -21.14
C GLY A 27 22.51 -10.09 -20.28
N ILE A 28 21.61 -9.72 -19.38
CA ILE A 28 20.91 -10.66 -18.47
C ILE A 28 19.76 -11.37 -19.19
N VAL A 29 19.01 -10.65 -20.06
CA VAL A 29 17.89 -11.24 -20.82
C VAL A 29 18.37 -12.29 -21.84
N THR A 30 19.59 -12.15 -22.38
CA THR A 30 20.11 -13.04 -23.42
C THR A 30 20.71 -14.35 -22.89
N THR A 31 21.19 -14.42 -21.64
CA THR A 31 21.67 -15.68 -21.04
C THR A 31 20.54 -16.58 -20.57
N CYS A 32 19.42 -16.04 -20.06
CA CYS A 32 18.28 -16.84 -19.62
C CYS A 32 17.54 -17.56 -20.78
N LEU A 33 17.65 -17.06 -22.02
CA LEU A 33 16.92 -17.60 -23.18
C LEU A 33 17.59 -18.84 -23.83
N MET A 34 18.81 -19.21 -23.40
CA MET A 34 19.62 -20.28 -24.02
C MET A 34 19.70 -21.59 -23.21
N LEU A 35 18.87 -21.77 -22.18
CA LEU A 35 18.89 -22.97 -21.33
C LEU A 35 17.64 -23.87 -21.44
N THR A 36 16.72 -23.61 -22.37
CA THR A 36 15.44 -24.34 -22.49
C THR A 36 15.16 -24.89 -23.90
N ILE A 37 16.09 -25.67 -24.48
CA ILE A 37 15.79 -26.55 -25.62
C ILE A 37 16.25 -27.99 -25.35
N THR A 38 15.35 -28.72 -24.69
CA THR A 38 14.99 -30.12 -24.95
C THR A 38 16.08 -31.11 -25.41
N SER A 39 16.53 -31.97 -24.49
CA SER A 39 17.09 -33.29 -24.83
C SER A 39 16.00 -34.24 -25.29
N CYS A 40 16.14 -34.89 -26.47
CA CYS A 40 15.57 -36.23 -26.73
C CYS A 40 15.99 -36.83 -28.08
N SER A 41 16.80 -37.90 -28.06
CA SER A 41 16.76 -39.05 -28.98
C SER A 41 17.77 -40.12 -28.54
N ALA A 42 17.40 -41.40 -28.67
CA ALA A 42 18.29 -42.55 -28.48
C ALA A 42 19.10 -42.82 -29.80
N ASP A 43 20.02 -43.77 -29.94
CA ASP A 43 20.09 -45.10 -29.31
C ASP A 43 21.46 -45.82 -29.50
N GLN A 44 21.58 -47.02 -28.93
CA GLN A 44 22.51 -48.15 -29.24
C GLN A 44 23.97 -48.19 -28.74
N SER A 45 24.15 -48.93 -27.62
CA SER A 45 25.21 -49.96 -27.38
C SER A 45 26.69 -49.51 -27.19
N SER A 46 27.49 -50.11 -26.30
CA SER A 46 27.60 -51.55 -26.01
C SER A 46 28.35 -51.93 -24.71
N ALA A 47 27.95 -53.09 -24.15
CA ALA A 47 28.72 -54.09 -23.39
C ALA A 47 29.44 -53.82 -22.02
N SER A 48 29.16 -54.74 -21.08
CA SER A 48 29.91 -55.15 -19.85
C SER A 48 30.02 -54.16 -18.67
N GLY A 49 29.84 -54.58 -17.40
CA GLY A 49 29.27 -55.87 -16.91
C GLY A 49 29.41 -56.10 -15.39
N GLN A 50 28.39 -56.76 -14.77
CA GLN A 50 28.34 -57.31 -13.39
C GLN A 50 28.47 -56.30 -12.21
N GLU A 51 27.92 -56.50 -11.00
CA GLU A 51 27.20 -57.63 -10.39
C GLU A 51 26.10 -57.19 -9.37
N GLY A 52 25.46 -58.14 -8.65
CA GLY A 52 24.24 -58.03 -7.80
C GLY A 52 24.05 -56.83 -6.82
N LYS A 53 22.88 -56.67 -6.18
CA LYS A 53 21.89 -57.71 -5.77
C LYS A 53 20.48 -57.14 -5.46
N LYS A 54 19.45 -58.01 -5.60
CA LYS A 54 18.04 -57.89 -5.12
C LYS A 54 17.93 -57.58 -3.60
N THR A 55 16.81 -57.12 -3.02
CA THR A 55 15.37 -57.54 -3.12
C THR A 55 14.39 -56.35 -2.98
N ASP A 56 13.25 -56.29 -3.70
CA ASP A 56 11.88 -56.78 -3.32
C ASP A 56 11.37 -56.29 -1.94
N GLN A 57 10.13 -55.81 -1.72
CA GLN A 57 8.89 -55.67 -2.53
C GLN A 57 7.90 -54.70 -1.78
N LYS A 58 6.60 -54.42 -2.09
CA LYS A 58 5.53 -54.92 -3.00
C LYS A 58 4.48 -53.80 -3.27
N ILE A 59 3.66 -53.97 -4.33
CA ILE A 59 2.53 -53.15 -4.81
C ILE A 59 1.18 -53.42 -4.09
N ILE A 60 0.32 -52.39 -3.95
CA ILE A 60 -1.15 -52.50 -4.11
C ILE A 60 -1.65 -51.32 -4.98
N THR A 61 -2.61 -51.57 -5.89
CA THR A 61 -3.19 -50.60 -6.83
C THR A 61 -4.69 -50.36 -6.58
N GLY A 62 -5.17 -49.15 -6.86
CA GLY A 62 -6.59 -48.82 -7.02
C GLY A 62 -6.75 -47.63 -7.99
N LYS A 63 -7.76 -47.67 -8.87
CA LYS A 63 -7.95 -46.69 -9.98
C LYS A 63 -9.44 -46.48 -10.24
N THR A 64 -9.87 -45.21 -10.41
CA THR A 64 -10.89 -44.73 -11.39
C THR A 64 -11.09 -43.22 -11.30
N ASP A 65 -10.63 -42.46 -12.31
CA ASP A 65 -11.44 -41.78 -13.36
C ASP A 65 -12.96 -41.61 -13.08
N ASN A 66 -13.70 -40.55 -13.45
CA ASN A 66 -13.37 -39.34 -14.22
C ASN A 66 -14.45 -38.21 -14.07
N GLU A 67 -14.02 -36.96 -14.31
CA GLU A 67 -14.75 -35.85 -15.01
C GLU A 67 -16.06 -35.20 -14.49
N ARG A 68 -16.50 -34.17 -15.24
CA ARG A 68 -17.54 -33.15 -14.98
C ARG A 68 -18.54 -33.13 -16.16
N ASP A 69 -19.77 -32.64 -15.96
CA ASP A 69 -20.39 -31.66 -16.88
C ASP A 69 -21.58 -30.91 -16.24
N ASP A 70 -22.05 -29.83 -16.88
CA ASP A 70 -23.23 -29.01 -16.51
C ASP A 70 -24.58 -29.64 -16.92
N THR A 71 -25.70 -29.23 -16.29
CA THR A 71 -26.96 -28.87 -17.02
C THR A 71 -28.08 -28.25 -16.14
N ASP A 72 -28.34 -26.96 -16.41
CA ASP A 72 -29.62 -26.23 -16.62
C ASP A 72 -30.98 -26.56 -15.92
N LEU A 73 -31.82 -25.51 -15.88
CA LEU A 73 -33.12 -25.27 -15.21
C LEU A 73 -34.30 -26.22 -15.56
N ASN A 74 -35.29 -26.33 -14.65
CA ASN A 74 -36.68 -25.80 -14.80
C ASN A 74 -37.72 -26.27 -13.72
N LYS A 75 -38.61 -25.34 -13.27
CA LYS A 75 -40.08 -25.51 -12.96
C LYS A 75 -40.51 -26.40 -11.74
N ILE A 76 -41.65 -26.28 -11.01
CA ILE A 76 -42.93 -25.49 -10.94
C ILE A 76 -43.20 -25.25 -9.40
N ASP A 77 -43.57 -24.09 -8.80
CA ASP A 77 -44.85 -23.30 -8.75
C ASP A 77 -46.09 -24.08 -8.16
N PRO A 78 -47.20 -23.48 -7.64
CA PRO A 78 -47.54 -22.09 -7.21
C PRO A 78 -48.23 -21.97 -5.79
N SER A 79 -48.73 -20.74 -5.50
CA SER A 79 -49.81 -20.34 -4.54
C SER A 79 -49.43 -20.06 -3.06
N ASP A 80 -50.11 -19.16 -2.32
CA ASP A 80 -51.38 -18.42 -2.54
C ASP A 80 -51.25 -16.88 -2.53
N GLN A 81 -52.33 -16.18 -2.94
CA GLN A 81 -52.57 -14.73 -2.75
C GLN A 81 -53.73 -14.49 -1.77
N ASP A 82 -53.78 -13.31 -1.14
CA ASP A 82 -55.03 -12.54 -1.07
C ASP A 82 -54.77 -11.02 -0.89
N GLN A 83 -55.78 -10.20 -1.15
CA GLN A 83 -55.81 -8.74 -0.95
C GLN A 83 -56.90 -8.34 0.06
N SER A 84 -56.83 -7.12 0.60
CA SER A 84 -58.00 -6.48 1.21
C SER A 84 -57.87 -4.94 1.21
N GLU A 85 -58.95 -4.25 0.88
CA GLU A 85 -59.02 -2.78 0.80
C GLU A 85 -59.90 -2.17 1.90
N ASN A 86 -59.50 -0.98 2.35
CA ASN A 86 -60.31 0.21 2.66
C ASN A 86 -61.61 0.11 3.51
N GLY A 87 -61.75 0.99 4.51
CA GLY A 87 -62.95 1.12 5.34
C GLY A 87 -63.10 2.46 6.04
N THR A 88 -63.89 3.38 5.45
CA THR A 88 -64.15 4.75 5.96
C THR A 88 -65.18 4.78 7.08
N SER A 89 -65.12 5.79 7.97
CA SER A 89 -66.25 6.22 8.82
C SER A 89 -66.13 7.69 9.26
N ASP A 90 -67.04 8.54 8.78
CA ASP A 90 -67.14 9.96 9.12
C ASP A 90 -68.01 10.23 10.36
N ARG A 91 -67.75 11.36 11.05
CA ARG A 91 -68.73 12.47 11.25
C ARG A 91 -68.24 13.57 12.19
N ASN A 92 -68.21 14.81 11.67
CA ASN A 92 -68.64 16.10 12.24
C ASN A 92 -68.02 16.57 13.59
N THR A 93 -67.81 17.87 13.88
CA THR A 93 -68.44 19.09 13.30
C THR A 93 -67.48 20.30 13.38
N SER A 94 -67.82 21.37 12.66
CA SER A 94 -67.18 22.70 12.57
C SER A 94 -66.89 23.45 13.88
N ASP A 95 -65.84 24.29 13.91
CA ASP A 95 -65.97 25.74 13.67
C ASP A 95 -64.60 26.41 13.33
N THR A 96 -64.64 27.71 13.03
CA THR A 96 -63.59 28.58 12.47
C THR A 96 -62.66 29.20 13.53
N GLY A 97 -61.44 29.59 13.12
CA GLY A 97 -60.48 30.22 14.03
C GLY A 97 -59.13 30.58 13.38
N ASP A 98 -59.06 31.74 12.74
CA ASP A 98 -57.85 32.30 12.10
C ASP A 98 -56.63 32.37 13.03
N ARG A 99 -55.54 31.68 12.65
CA ARG A 99 -54.16 31.92 13.12
C ARG A 99 -53.14 31.63 12.02
N ASN A 100 -52.26 32.59 11.75
CA ASN A 100 -51.04 32.36 10.97
C ASN A 100 -50.08 31.44 11.74
N GLU A 101 -50.09 30.15 11.43
CA GLU A 101 -49.07 29.23 11.92
C GLU A 101 -47.84 29.30 11.01
N THR A 102 -46.75 29.90 11.53
CA THR A 102 -45.48 29.99 10.81
C THR A 102 -44.94 28.60 10.55
N LYS A 103 -45.09 28.11 9.31
CA LYS A 103 -44.46 26.90 8.81
C LYS A 103 -43.02 26.82 9.32
N PRO A 104 -42.61 25.76 10.03
CA PRO A 104 -41.22 25.57 10.38
C PRO A 104 -40.38 25.59 9.11
N SER A 105 -39.53 26.62 8.97
CA SER A 105 -38.47 26.57 7.99
C SER A 105 -37.57 25.44 8.45
N ALA A 106 -37.64 24.30 7.75
CA ALA A 106 -36.71 23.21 7.93
C ALA A 106 -35.36 23.73 7.42
N ASP A 107 -34.64 24.41 8.30
CA ASP A 107 -33.26 24.84 8.10
C ASP A 107 -32.39 23.60 8.13
N TYR A 108 -32.44 22.87 7.01
CA TYR A 108 -31.43 21.90 6.58
C TYR A 108 -30.14 22.66 6.28
N SER A 109 -29.60 23.29 7.33
CA SER A 109 -28.19 23.55 7.50
C SER A 109 -27.49 22.20 7.37
N ASN A 110 -27.10 21.90 6.13
CA ASN A 110 -26.48 20.65 5.74
C ASN A 110 -25.06 20.65 6.32
N LYS A 111 -24.99 20.38 7.62
CA LYS A 111 -23.81 20.59 8.46
C LYS A 111 -22.79 19.52 8.09
N SER A 112 -21.90 19.90 7.17
CA SER A 112 -20.79 19.10 6.70
C SER A 112 -20.14 18.34 7.84
N SER A 113 -20.00 17.02 7.68
CA SER A 113 -19.57 16.14 8.76
C SER A 113 -18.04 16.15 8.86
N SER A 114 -17.53 17.10 9.64
CA SER A 114 -16.10 17.20 9.91
C SER A 114 -15.65 16.39 11.13
N SER A 115 -14.50 15.74 11.03
CA SER A 115 -13.83 15.02 12.12
C SER A 115 -12.32 15.02 11.94
N GLN A 116 -11.58 14.71 13.02
CA GLN A 116 -10.12 14.75 13.03
C GLN A 116 -9.56 13.54 13.78
N ILE A 117 -8.51 12.94 13.23
CA ILE A 117 -7.77 11.81 13.80
C ILE A 117 -6.31 12.24 14.01
N ARG A 118 -5.74 11.96 15.19
CA ARG A 118 -4.33 12.16 15.52
C ARG A 118 -3.85 11.04 16.44
N LEU A 119 -3.04 10.12 15.92
CA LEU A 119 -2.36 9.07 16.66
C LEU A 119 -1.15 9.67 17.42
N ALA A 120 -0.82 9.13 18.59
CA ALA A 120 0.15 9.70 19.51
C ALA A 120 1.62 9.38 19.15
N ILE A 121 1.96 9.43 17.86
CA ILE A 121 3.23 8.91 17.33
C ILE A 121 4.43 9.73 17.84
N PRO A 122 5.38 9.11 18.57
CA PRO A 122 6.58 9.77 19.06
C PRO A 122 7.53 10.12 17.91
N GLN A 123 8.36 11.14 18.10
CA GLN A 123 9.35 11.54 17.09
C GLN A 123 10.64 10.72 17.24
N ARG A 124 11.16 10.20 16.11
CA ARG A 124 12.50 9.63 15.99
C ARG A 124 13.18 10.21 14.75
N ILE A 125 14.41 10.69 14.94
CA ILE A 125 15.24 11.27 13.88
C ILE A 125 16.09 10.14 13.30
N GLN A 126 16.24 10.07 11.99
CA GLN A 126 17.10 9.07 11.34
C GLN A 126 18.57 9.30 11.72
N GLU A 127 19.23 8.24 12.18
CA GLU A 127 20.61 8.29 12.68
C GLU A 127 21.64 8.48 11.55
N ASN A 128 21.27 8.15 10.30
CA ASN A 128 22.09 8.38 9.11
C ASN A 128 21.23 8.67 7.86
N GLY A 129 21.87 8.99 6.74
CA GLY A 129 21.22 9.43 5.49
C GLY A 129 20.37 8.37 4.75
N TYR A 130 20.28 7.13 5.21
CA TYR A 130 19.48 6.06 4.59
C TYR A 130 18.57 5.31 5.60
N TYR A 131 18.53 5.76 6.87
CA TYR A 131 17.72 5.18 7.95
C TYR A 131 16.29 5.76 8.08
N CYS A 132 15.74 6.39 7.03
CA CYS A 132 14.37 6.91 7.07
C CYS A 132 13.31 5.79 7.26
N GLY A 133 13.53 4.61 6.68
CA GLY A 133 12.74 3.40 6.94
C GLY A 133 12.83 2.92 8.40
N PRO A 134 14.02 2.55 8.90
CA PRO A 134 14.26 2.20 10.30
C PRO A 134 13.71 3.22 11.32
N ALA A 135 13.92 4.52 11.11
CA ALA A 135 13.40 5.57 11.98
C ALA A 135 11.87 5.67 11.93
N SER A 136 11.26 5.55 10.74
CA SER A 136 9.81 5.49 10.59
C SER A 136 9.22 4.31 11.32
N LEU A 137 9.80 3.11 11.18
CA LEU A 137 9.36 1.93 11.91
C LEU A 137 9.56 2.08 13.41
N GLN A 138 10.67 2.65 13.86
CA GLN A 138 10.91 2.94 15.29
C GLN A 138 9.81 3.84 15.89
N MET A 139 9.32 4.85 15.15
CA MET A 139 8.20 5.68 15.60
C MET A 139 6.89 4.90 15.78
N VAL A 140 6.61 3.93 14.91
CA VAL A 140 5.41 3.08 15.00
C VAL A 140 5.55 2.01 16.07
N LEU A 141 6.73 1.39 16.22
CA LEU A 141 6.97 0.40 17.26
C LEU A 141 6.93 1.02 18.66
N ASP A 142 7.55 2.19 18.88
CA ASP A 142 7.45 2.91 20.16
C ASP A 142 6.00 3.38 20.46
N TYR A 143 5.13 3.55 19.44
CA TYR A 143 3.69 3.80 19.64
C TYR A 143 2.92 2.55 20.13
N HIS A 144 3.42 1.35 19.82
CA HIS A 144 2.91 0.08 20.36
C HIS A 144 3.67 -0.39 21.62
N ASP A 145 4.40 0.51 22.31
CA ASP A 145 5.28 0.22 23.47
C ASP A 145 6.43 -0.77 23.17
N ILE A 146 6.79 -0.99 21.89
CA ILE A 146 7.86 -1.90 21.43
C ILE A 146 9.12 -1.07 21.11
N SER A 147 10.11 -1.06 22.01
CA SER A 147 11.34 -0.28 21.78
C SER A 147 12.47 -1.10 21.15
N VAL A 148 12.96 -0.63 19.99
CA VAL A 148 14.04 -1.23 19.18
C VAL A 148 14.96 -0.13 18.65
N SER A 149 16.27 -0.38 18.46
CA SER A 149 17.21 0.59 17.87
C SER A 149 17.13 0.63 16.34
N GLN A 150 17.50 1.76 15.73
CA GLN A 150 17.51 1.86 14.26
C GLN A 150 18.56 0.94 13.63
N ASP A 151 19.72 0.72 14.28
CA ASP A 151 20.70 -0.30 13.87
C ASP A 151 20.11 -1.72 13.77
N GLN A 152 19.29 -2.13 14.76
CA GLN A 152 18.65 -3.46 14.76
C GLN A 152 17.56 -3.54 13.70
N LEU A 153 16.67 -2.53 13.64
CA LEU A 153 15.65 -2.47 12.61
C LEU A 153 16.26 -2.46 11.20
N ALA A 154 17.37 -1.74 10.98
CA ALA A 154 18.08 -1.73 9.72
C ALA A 154 18.64 -3.10 9.32
N ALA A 155 19.07 -3.92 10.29
CA ALA A 155 19.45 -5.30 10.02
C ALA A 155 18.23 -6.17 9.66
N ASP A 156 17.12 -6.04 10.39
CA ASP A 156 15.89 -6.81 10.15
C ASP A 156 15.21 -6.44 8.82
N LEU A 157 15.30 -5.17 8.42
CA LEU A 157 14.76 -4.54 7.21
C LEU A 157 15.68 -4.68 5.97
N ASN A 158 16.83 -5.34 6.09
CA ASN A 158 17.88 -5.40 5.06
C ASN A 158 18.35 -4.01 4.56
N THR A 159 18.20 -2.97 5.37
CA THR A 159 18.40 -1.56 4.98
C THR A 159 19.82 -1.29 4.48
N SER A 160 19.95 -0.80 3.25
CA SER A 160 21.22 -0.55 2.58
C SER A 160 21.49 0.93 2.31
N SER A 161 22.76 1.32 2.25
CA SER A 161 23.18 2.67 1.87
C SER A 161 23.09 2.95 0.35
N ILE A 162 22.53 2.02 -0.42
CA ILE A 162 22.40 2.09 -1.88
C ILE A 162 20.92 2.19 -2.30
N THR A 163 20.03 1.43 -1.65
CA THR A 163 18.58 1.37 -1.95
C THR A 163 17.70 1.94 -0.83
N GLY A 164 18.22 2.13 0.39
CA GLY A 164 17.38 2.46 1.53
C GLY A 164 16.73 1.19 2.07
N THR A 165 15.40 1.14 2.10
CA THR A 165 14.61 0.02 2.64
C THR A 165 13.46 -0.31 1.69
N GLU A 166 13.34 -1.59 1.31
CA GLU A 166 12.27 -2.05 0.41
C GLU A 166 10.92 -2.10 1.15
N TYR A 167 9.82 -1.78 0.47
CA TYR A 167 8.50 -1.67 1.11
C TYR A 167 7.99 -3.00 1.66
N GLU A 168 8.27 -4.10 0.96
CA GLU A 168 7.95 -5.47 1.36
C GLU A 168 8.67 -5.87 2.66
N ASP A 169 9.93 -5.45 2.84
CA ASP A 169 10.67 -5.68 4.07
C ASP A 169 10.15 -4.79 5.21
N LEU A 170 9.78 -3.53 4.94
CA LEU A 170 9.10 -2.67 5.93
C LEU A 170 7.79 -3.29 6.42
N ALA A 171 6.93 -3.76 5.51
CA ALA A 171 5.69 -4.45 5.84
C ALA A 171 5.95 -5.74 6.66
N ARG A 172 6.86 -6.59 6.18
CA ARG A 172 7.24 -7.86 6.84
C ARG A 172 7.77 -7.62 8.26
N VAL A 173 8.71 -6.71 8.46
CA VAL A 173 9.33 -6.48 9.79
C VAL A 173 8.32 -5.86 10.76
N ALA A 174 7.50 -4.89 10.31
CA ALA A 174 6.39 -4.36 11.11
C ALA A 174 5.43 -5.49 11.54
N ASN A 175 5.10 -6.40 10.63
CA ASN A 175 4.26 -7.57 10.92
C ASN A 175 4.86 -8.52 11.95
N GLN A 176 6.16 -8.85 11.86
CA GLN A 176 6.80 -9.73 12.83
C GLN A 176 6.84 -9.10 14.24
N TYR A 177 7.06 -7.79 14.36
CA TYR A 177 7.07 -7.11 15.66
C TYR A 177 5.67 -6.89 16.25
N ILE A 178 4.69 -6.45 15.46
CA ILE A 178 3.38 -6.00 15.96
C ILE A 178 2.36 -7.15 16.00
N PHE A 179 2.37 -8.03 15.01
CA PHE A 179 1.38 -9.11 14.85
C PHE A 179 1.96 -10.52 15.01
N GLY A 180 3.28 -10.67 15.06
CA GLY A 180 4.00 -11.95 15.24
C GLY A 180 3.93 -12.90 14.02
N LYS A 181 3.45 -12.41 12.87
CA LYS A 181 3.29 -13.16 11.61
C LYS A 181 2.93 -12.21 10.47
N ASP A 182 3.17 -12.62 9.22
CA ASP A 182 2.66 -11.91 8.05
C ASP A 182 1.20 -12.30 7.74
N PRO A 183 0.37 -11.37 7.24
CA PRO A 183 -1.02 -11.64 6.88
C PRO A 183 -1.12 -12.59 5.68
N GLN A 184 -2.04 -13.57 5.76
CA GLN A 184 -2.27 -14.58 4.72
C GLN A 184 -3.38 -14.19 3.74
N SER A 185 -4.29 -13.31 4.16
CA SER A 185 -5.37 -12.75 3.32
C SER A 185 -5.46 -11.22 3.45
N ASN A 186 -6.15 -10.56 2.51
CA ASN A 186 -6.42 -9.11 2.56
C ASN A 186 -7.44 -8.67 3.63
N THR A 187 -7.97 -9.62 4.41
CA THR A 187 -8.85 -9.38 5.58
C THR A 187 -8.15 -9.68 6.92
N ASP A 188 -6.93 -10.19 6.90
CA ASP A 188 -6.14 -10.41 8.11
C ASP A 188 -5.58 -9.07 8.64
N PRO A 189 -5.45 -8.86 9.96
CA PRO A 189 -4.60 -7.80 10.50
C PRO A 189 -3.15 -7.99 10.03
N GLY A 190 -2.50 -6.91 9.60
CA GLY A 190 -1.12 -6.91 9.14
C GLY A 190 -0.87 -5.98 7.95
N TYR A 191 0.26 -5.28 8.04
CA TYR A 191 0.82 -4.35 7.07
C TYR A 191 1.13 -4.98 5.71
N ARG A 192 0.97 -4.20 4.64
CA ARG A 192 1.15 -4.60 3.24
C ARG A 192 1.81 -3.49 2.45
N ALA A 193 2.84 -3.84 1.70
CA ALA A 193 3.44 -2.98 0.69
C ALA A 193 2.50 -2.76 -0.50
N VAL A 194 2.44 -1.51 -0.99
CA VAL A 194 1.87 -1.14 -2.28
C VAL A 194 2.89 -0.29 -3.02
N ILE A 195 3.54 -0.90 -4.02
CA ILE A 195 4.35 -0.19 -5.01
C ILE A 195 3.40 0.34 -6.09
N LEU A 196 3.40 1.66 -6.27
CA LEU A 196 2.69 2.31 -7.37
C LEU A 196 3.58 2.31 -8.62
N PRO A 197 3.02 2.28 -9.84
CA PRO A 197 3.82 2.50 -11.05
C PRO A 197 4.43 3.91 -11.04
N ALA A 198 5.62 4.09 -11.60
CA ALA A 198 6.33 5.40 -11.70
C ALA A 198 5.63 6.45 -12.61
N TRP A 199 4.37 6.24 -12.95
CA TRP A 199 3.47 7.12 -13.70
C TRP A 199 2.05 7.12 -13.08
N ALA A 200 1.93 6.82 -11.78
CA ALA A 200 0.69 6.73 -11.01
C ALA A 200 -0.09 8.07 -10.89
N SER A 201 -0.64 8.55 -12.01
CA SER A 201 -1.64 9.62 -12.06
C SER A 201 -3.07 9.10 -12.21
N ASP A 202 -3.27 7.78 -12.08
CA ASP A 202 -4.60 7.17 -12.12
C ASP A 202 -5.41 7.54 -10.87
N HIS A 203 -6.63 7.99 -11.11
CA HIS A 203 -7.63 8.29 -10.09
C HIS A 203 -7.98 7.05 -9.26
N SER A 204 -7.96 5.84 -9.84
CA SER A 204 -8.25 4.59 -9.11
C SER A 204 -7.26 4.38 -7.95
N GLN A 205 -5.97 4.57 -8.21
CA GLN A 205 -4.89 4.38 -7.26
C GLN A 205 -4.92 5.45 -6.14
N LYS A 206 -5.29 6.70 -6.48
CA LYS A 206 -5.53 7.74 -5.47
C LYS A 206 -6.69 7.37 -4.55
N VAL A 207 -7.82 6.96 -5.12
CA VAL A 207 -9.01 6.58 -4.35
C VAL A 207 -8.74 5.38 -3.44
N ASP A 208 -8.00 4.37 -3.91
CA ASP A 208 -7.63 3.22 -3.06
C ASP A 208 -6.63 3.58 -1.95
N PHE A 209 -5.66 4.47 -2.22
CA PHE A 209 -4.77 5.01 -1.19
C PHE A 209 -5.55 5.81 -0.14
N GLU A 210 -6.39 6.77 -0.55
CA GLU A 210 -7.20 7.58 0.36
C GLU A 210 -8.17 6.72 1.19
N ARG A 211 -8.77 5.70 0.56
CA ARG A 211 -9.65 4.72 1.22
C ARG A 211 -8.91 3.86 2.24
N ARG A 212 -7.63 3.52 2.02
CA ARG A 212 -6.80 2.81 3.00
C ARG A 212 -6.34 3.74 4.11
N ALA A 213 -5.60 4.80 3.80
CA ALA A 213 -5.10 5.75 4.79
C ALA A 213 -6.20 6.29 5.72
N LEU A 214 -7.43 6.51 5.23
CA LEU A 214 -8.57 6.87 6.07
C LEU A 214 -9.06 5.71 6.96
N MET A 215 -9.15 4.48 6.45
CA MET A 215 -9.55 3.30 7.23
C MET A 215 -8.56 3.01 8.35
N ASP A 216 -7.28 2.91 8.01
CA ASP A 216 -6.21 2.43 8.89
C ASP A 216 -5.95 3.45 10.03
N LEU A 217 -5.89 4.75 9.70
CA LEU A 217 -5.84 5.80 10.71
C LEU A 217 -7.09 5.82 11.61
N THR A 218 -8.26 5.39 11.12
CA THR A 218 -9.50 5.31 11.92
C THR A 218 -9.50 4.11 12.87
N THR A 219 -8.85 3.00 12.53
CA THR A 219 -8.69 1.83 13.43
C THR A 219 -7.56 2.02 14.44
N GLY A 220 -6.61 2.93 14.17
CA GLY A 220 -5.50 3.28 15.06
C GLY A 220 -4.12 2.95 14.47
N ASP A 221 -4.08 2.52 13.22
CA ASP A 221 -2.90 1.96 12.56
C ASP A 221 -2.16 3.05 11.75
N PRO A 222 -0.90 3.39 12.06
CA PRO A 222 -0.14 4.40 11.32
C PRO A 222 0.27 3.88 9.95
N VAL A 223 0.20 4.73 8.91
CA VAL A 223 0.49 4.34 7.51
C VAL A 223 1.82 4.93 7.07
N PHE A 224 2.73 4.11 6.55
CA PHE A 224 4.01 4.58 6.03
C PHE A 224 3.84 5.04 4.56
N VAL A 225 4.32 6.23 4.21
CA VAL A 225 4.27 6.73 2.81
C VAL A 225 5.65 7.19 2.33
N SER A 226 5.94 6.93 1.05
CA SER A 226 7.18 7.34 0.41
C SER A 226 6.99 8.66 -0.33
N ILE A 227 7.76 9.67 0.06
CA ILE A 227 7.65 11.04 -0.44
C ILE A 227 8.88 11.49 -1.22
N ASN A 228 8.68 12.32 -2.24
CA ASN A 228 9.79 13.05 -2.86
C ASN A 228 10.08 14.35 -2.09
N ASN A 229 11.19 14.37 -1.35
CA ASN A 229 11.64 15.54 -0.61
C ASN A 229 11.89 16.78 -1.48
N GLU A 230 12.30 16.63 -2.75
CA GLU A 230 12.45 17.77 -3.67
C GLU A 230 11.10 18.38 -4.08
N VAL A 231 10.03 17.59 -4.07
CA VAL A 231 8.65 18.07 -4.33
C VAL A 231 8.01 18.65 -3.07
N ALA A 232 8.34 18.12 -1.89
CA ALA A 232 7.84 18.58 -0.60
C ALA A 232 8.57 19.84 -0.07
N TYR A 233 9.89 19.92 -0.25
CA TYR A 233 10.77 20.92 0.41
C TYR A 233 11.64 21.72 -0.55
N GLY A 234 11.61 21.43 -1.85
CA GLY A 234 12.37 22.13 -2.89
C GLY A 234 13.75 21.52 -3.19
N PRO A 235 14.53 22.14 -4.10
CA PRO A 235 15.71 21.51 -4.68
C PRO A 235 16.82 21.24 -3.66
N GLY A 236 17.27 19.98 -3.61
CA GLY A 236 18.48 19.56 -2.87
C GLY A 236 18.29 18.52 -1.76
N TYR A 237 17.05 18.16 -1.38
CA TYR A 237 16.78 17.24 -0.26
C TYR A 237 16.73 15.73 -0.63
N GLY A 238 17.10 15.36 -1.86
CA GLY A 238 16.94 13.99 -2.37
C GLY A 238 15.52 13.71 -2.90
N THR A 239 15.29 12.49 -3.39
CA THR A 239 14.10 12.17 -4.22
C THR A 239 13.19 11.06 -3.69
N ILE A 240 13.65 10.24 -2.75
CA ILE A 240 12.91 9.13 -2.14
C ILE A 240 13.14 9.21 -0.64
N HIS A 241 12.08 9.14 0.16
CA HIS A 241 12.15 9.28 1.61
C HIS A 241 10.91 8.71 2.31
N GLN A 242 11.09 8.01 3.43
CA GLN A 242 9.99 7.38 4.16
C GLN A 242 9.53 8.27 5.32
N VAL A 243 8.21 8.49 5.42
CA VAL A 243 7.55 9.19 6.53
C VAL A 243 6.34 8.40 7.04
N VAL A 244 5.85 8.72 8.25
CA VAL A 244 4.70 8.05 8.88
C VAL A 244 3.49 9.00 8.93
N LEU A 245 2.38 8.66 8.27
CA LEU A 245 1.09 9.29 8.50
C LEU A 245 0.60 8.95 9.91
N TYR A 246 0.28 9.98 10.69
CA TYR A 246 -0.26 9.84 12.05
C TYR A 246 -1.64 10.47 12.22
N GLY A 247 -2.21 11.07 11.18
CA GLY A 247 -3.50 11.72 11.30
C GLY A 247 -4.06 12.27 10.00
N VAL A 248 -5.35 12.57 10.05
CA VAL A 248 -6.16 13.05 8.92
C VAL A 248 -7.23 14.02 9.43
N ASP A 249 -7.50 15.06 8.65
CA ASP A 249 -8.73 15.85 8.74
C ASP A 249 -9.73 15.36 7.72
N ILE A 250 -10.98 15.20 8.14
CA ILE A 250 -12.05 14.61 7.34
C ILE A 250 -13.16 15.64 7.20
N GLU A 251 -13.66 15.84 5.98
CA GLU A 251 -14.85 16.64 5.67
C GLU A 251 -15.76 15.83 4.73
N ASP A 252 -17.05 15.71 5.07
CA ASP A 252 -18.06 14.94 4.33
C ASP A 252 -17.60 13.51 3.94
N GLY A 253 -16.89 12.86 4.87
CA GLY A 253 -16.36 11.50 4.72
C GLY A 253 -15.10 11.36 3.87
N LYS A 254 -14.44 12.47 3.50
CA LYS A 254 -13.20 12.48 2.70
C LYS A 254 -12.04 13.12 3.46
N ALA A 255 -10.84 12.59 3.28
CA ALA A 255 -9.62 13.23 3.76
C ALA A 255 -9.40 14.58 3.02
N VAL A 256 -9.20 15.67 3.77
CA VAL A 256 -8.82 16.98 3.23
C VAL A 256 -7.36 17.33 3.52
N ASN A 257 -6.88 17.04 4.74
CA ASN A 257 -5.47 17.18 5.13
C ASN A 257 -4.94 15.87 5.70
N TYR A 258 -3.67 15.56 5.44
CA TYR A 258 -2.92 14.50 6.12
C TYR A 258 -1.81 15.09 6.97
N TYR A 259 -1.50 14.39 8.07
CA TYR A 259 -0.51 14.74 9.06
C TYR A 259 0.55 13.66 9.12
N TYR A 260 1.82 14.02 8.93
CA TYR A 260 2.93 13.06 8.94
C TYR A 260 4.09 13.46 9.85
N ARG A 261 4.78 12.43 10.38
CA ARG A 261 6.06 12.54 11.08
C ARG A 261 7.19 12.27 10.11
N ASP A 262 8.05 13.25 9.93
CA ASP A 262 9.25 13.16 9.12
C ASP A 262 10.47 12.85 10.00
N PRO A 263 11.21 11.74 9.79
CA PRO A 263 12.42 11.43 10.55
C PRO A 263 13.67 12.21 10.09
N LEU A 264 13.62 12.98 8.99
CA LEU A 264 14.77 13.69 8.45
C LEU A 264 15.23 14.83 9.38
N TYR A 265 16.50 14.80 9.75
CA TYR A 265 17.08 15.75 10.71
C TYR A 265 16.99 17.23 10.28
N THR A 266 16.94 17.52 8.97
CA THR A 266 16.75 18.90 8.46
C THR A 266 15.31 19.40 8.52
N GLN A 267 14.35 18.51 8.81
CA GLN A 267 12.91 18.82 8.86
C GLN A 267 12.40 18.98 10.29
N GLN A 268 13.30 18.91 11.27
CA GLN A 268 13.05 19.14 12.68
C GLN A 268 13.15 20.64 13.00
N ASP A 269 12.14 21.18 13.66
CA ASP A 269 12.15 22.52 14.23
C ASP A 269 11.54 22.50 15.64
N THR A 270 11.71 23.58 16.39
CA THR A 270 11.33 23.68 17.81
C THR A 270 9.83 23.80 18.09
N GLU A 271 9.00 23.96 17.06
CA GLU A 271 7.54 24.12 17.20
C GLU A 271 6.81 22.86 16.71
N ASN A 272 7.29 22.26 15.62
CA ASN A 272 6.64 21.14 14.94
C ASN A 272 7.31 19.79 15.23
N GLU A 273 8.60 19.70 15.56
CA GLU A 273 9.29 18.43 15.83
C GLU A 273 9.12 17.39 14.69
N GLY A 274 9.32 17.79 13.44
CA GLY A 274 9.15 16.91 12.28
C GLY A 274 7.70 16.63 11.88
N LYS A 275 6.69 17.17 12.59
CA LYS A 275 5.29 17.17 12.14
C LYS A 275 5.17 18.02 10.87
N LYS A 276 4.46 17.51 9.87
CA LYS A 276 4.06 18.25 8.65
C LYS A 276 2.56 18.09 8.42
N VAL A 277 1.97 19.06 7.74
CA VAL A 277 0.56 19.05 7.30
C VAL A 277 0.55 19.35 5.81
N VAL A 278 -0.20 18.56 5.04
CA VAL A 278 -0.36 18.70 3.59
C VAL A 278 -1.80 18.39 3.20
N SER A 279 -2.29 19.00 2.13
CA SER A 279 -3.61 18.63 1.58
C SER A 279 -3.57 17.22 0.95
N ALA A 280 -4.72 16.56 0.80
CA ALA A 280 -4.79 15.23 0.19
C ALA A 280 -4.23 15.17 -1.25
N ASP A 281 -4.50 16.20 -2.06
CA ASP A 281 -3.94 16.34 -3.41
C ASP A 281 -2.43 16.62 -3.40
N GLU A 282 -1.95 17.37 -2.41
CA GLU A 282 -0.53 17.67 -2.24
C GLU A 282 0.27 16.45 -1.77
N LEU A 283 -0.25 15.67 -0.81
CA LEU A 283 0.34 14.40 -0.42
C LEU A 283 0.41 13.46 -1.63
N TRP A 284 -0.68 13.30 -2.36
CA TRP A 284 -0.72 12.45 -3.55
C TRP A 284 0.30 12.90 -4.60
N LYS A 285 0.42 14.21 -4.86
CA LYS A 285 1.45 14.76 -5.75
C LYS A 285 2.87 14.47 -5.26
N ILE A 286 3.14 14.66 -3.97
CA ILE A 286 4.45 14.41 -3.36
C ILE A 286 4.83 12.91 -3.40
N MET A 287 3.85 12.03 -3.21
CA MET A 287 4.03 10.57 -3.30
C MET A 287 4.20 10.09 -4.75
N THR A 288 3.52 10.68 -5.72
CA THR A 288 3.52 10.19 -7.12
C THR A 288 4.54 10.86 -8.03
N GLN A 289 5.09 12.01 -7.64
CA GLN A 289 6.27 12.62 -8.28
C GLN A 289 7.59 12.08 -7.68
N ASN A 290 7.54 10.89 -7.08
CA ASN A 290 8.64 10.11 -6.51
C ASN A 290 9.16 9.10 -7.55
N PRO A 291 10.48 8.86 -7.69
CA PRO A 291 11.00 7.80 -8.56
C PRO A 291 10.48 6.40 -8.22
N GLU A 292 10.23 6.14 -6.94
CA GLU A 292 9.78 4.84 -6.40
C GLU A 292 8.53 5.08 -5.52
N PRO A 293 7.38 5.40 -6.13
CA PRO A 293 6.19 5.80 -5.40
C PRO A 293 5.56 4.60 -4.69
N GLY A 294 5.25 4.71 -3.40
CA GLY A 294 4.72 3.59 -2.63
C GLY A 294 4.28 3.93 -1.21
N TYR A 295 3.58 3.00 -0.58
CA TYR A 295 3.12 3.07 0.81
C TYR A 295 3.01 1.68 1.44
N VAL A 296 3.00 1.64 2.78
CA VAL A 296 2.75 0.44 3.58
C VAL A 296 1.60 0.73 4.54
N TRP A 297 0.52 -0.06 4.44
CA TRP A 297 -0.74 0.06 5.16
C TRP A 297 -1.14 -1.28 5.79
#